data_AF-A0A9P7UDV1-F1
#
_entry.id   AF-A0A9P7UDV1-F1
#
_cell.length_a   1.000
_cell.length_b   1.000
_cell.length_c   1.000
_cell.angle_alpha   90.00
_cell.angle_beta   90.00
_cell.angle_gamma   90.00
#
_symmetry.space_group_name_H-M   'P 1'
#
loop_
_entity.id
_entity.type
_entity.pdbx_description
1 polymer ?
#
loop_
_entity_poly.entity_id
_entity_poly.type
_entity_poly.pdbx_seq_one_letter_code
_entity_poly.pdbx_strand_id
1 'polypeptide(L)'
;IKVKADSTPLRYTSRGLSFSDGTEVTADVIVFATGFVSNLKDVITQYVGQPVADQIQDFWGVDNEGEINGAFKYPGHPGMWFTGGTIGHARFFGRFIALQIKADIIGYPFRRFEDS
;
A
#
# COMPACT_ATOMS: atom_id res chain seq x y z
N ILE A 1 18.80 -12.50 -18.61
CA ILE A 1 18.53 -11.48 -17.57
C ILE A 1 19.55 -11.71 -16.46
N LYS A 2 20.26 -10.67 -16.02
CA LYS A 2 21.18 -10.74 -14.87
C LYS A 2 20.51 -10.07 -13.68
N VAL A 3 20.62 -10.66 -12.49
CA VAL A 3 20.04 -10.12 -11.26
C VAL A 3 21.19 -9.79 -10.31
N LYS A 4 21.15 -8.60 -9.71
CA LYS A 4 22.10 -8.13 -8.70
C LYS A 4 21.31 -7.65 -7.48
N ALA A 5 21.53 -8.29 -6.34
CA ALA A 5 20.77 -8.06 -5.09
C ALA A 5 21.67 -7.97 -3.84
N ASP A 6 22.99 -8.02 -4.03
CA ASP A 6 24.02 -8.07 -2.99
C ASP A 6 24.63 -6.70 -2.65
N SER A 7 24.19 -5.64 -3.34
CA SER A 7 24.75 -4.29 -3.20
C SER A 7 23.74 -3.24 -3.66
N THR A 8 23.84 -2.06 -3.04
CA THR A 8 22.88 -0.96 -3.25
C THR A 8 23.36 -0.05 -4.38
N PRO A 9 22.48 0.40 -5.29
CA PRO A 9 22.78 1.48 -6.23
C PRO A 9 23.21 2.75 -5.49
N LEU A 10 24.31 3.38 -5.92
CA LEU A 10 24.83 4.60 -5.29
C LEU A 10 24.59 5.86 -6.12
N ARG A 11 24.98 5.82 -7.39
CA ARG A 11 24.92 6.99 -8.29
C ARG A 11 25.01 6.58 -9.74
N TYR A 12 24.59 7.49 -10.60
CA TYR A 12 24.84 7.43 -12.04
C TYR A 12 26.33 7.65 -12.33
N THR A 13 26.80 7.02 -13.40
CA THR A 13 28.10 7.30 -14.03
C THR A 13 27.86 7.78 -15.46
N SER A 14 28.92 8.21 -16.14
CA SER A 14 28.83 8.54 -17.58
C SER A 14 28.47 7.35 -18.47
N ARG A 15 28.50 6.12 -17.95
CA ARG A 15 28.28 4.88 -18.72
C ARG A 15 27.16 4.00 -18.16
N GLY A 16 26.58 4.34 -17.00
CA GLY A 16 25.59 3.50 -16.34
C GLY A 16 25.41 3.80 -14.85
N LEU A 17 25.45 2.76 -14.01
CA LEU A 17 25.10 2.82 -12.58
C LEU A 17 26.17 2.13 -11.72
N SER A 18 26.68 2.83 -10.69
CA SER A 18 27.65 2.27 -9.74
C SER A 18 26.98 1.75 -8.46
N PHE A 19 27.58 0.73 -7.86
CA PHE A 19 27.08 0.02 -6.68
C PHE A 19 28.02 0.14 -5.48
N SER A 20 27.50 -0.15 -4.28
CA SER A 20 28.24 -0.02 -3.02
C SER A 20 29.43 -0.97 -2.85
N ASP A 21 29.48 -2.05 -3.63
CA ASP A 21 30.60 -2.99 -3.68
C ASP A 21 31.73 -2.54 -4.62
N GLY A 22 31.61 -1.33 -5.19
CA GLY A 22 32.57 -0.77 -6.14
C GLY A 22 32.36 -1.19 -7.59
N THR A 23 31.38 -2.06 -7.88
CA THR A 23 31.07 -2.47 -9.25
C THR A 23 30.27 -1.42 -10.01
N GLU A 24 30.34 -1.48 -11.35
CA GLU A 24 29.56 -0.64 -12.26
C GLU A 24 28.84 -1.51 -13.27
N VAL A 25 27.56 -1.23 -13.50
CA VAL A 25 26.77 -1.82 -14.60
C VAL A 25 26.63 -0.76 -15.68
N THR A 26 27.21 -1.03 -16.85
CA THR A 26 27.02 -0.20 -18.05
C THR A 26 25.58 -0.33 -18.54
N ALA A 27 24.92 0.80 -18.79
CA ALA A 27 23.56 0.84 -19.30
C ALA A 27 23.30 2.15 -20.04
N ASP A 28 22.66 2.07 -21.20
CA ASP A 28 22.18 3.24 -21.94
C ASP A 28 20.88 3.81 -21.35
N VAL A 29 20.09 2.96 -20.67
CA VAL A 29 18.81 3.32 -20.04
C VAL A 29 18.74 2.71 -18.65
N ILE A 30 18.35 3.52 -17.67
CA ILE A 30 18.12 3.09 -16.28
C ILE A 30 16.66 3.39 -15.93
N VAL A 31 15.92 2.35 -15.54
CA VAL A 31 14.51 2.45 -15.12
C VAL A 31 14.40 2.13 -13.64
N PHE A 32 13.97 3.09 -12.84
CA PHE A 32 13.66 2.86 -11.42
C PHE A 32 12.23 2.37 -11.28
N ALA A 33 12.10 1.11 -10.86
CA ALA A 33 10.85 0.53 -10.39
C ALA A 33 10.81 0.44 -8.85
N THR A 34 11.45 1.39 -8.17
CA THR A 34 11.76 1.34 -6.72
C THR A 34 10.70 1.99 -5.83
N GLY A 35 9.64 2.57 -6.38
CA GLY A 35 8.73 3.41 -5.61
C GLY A 35 7.26 3.10 -5.80
N PHE A 36 6.61 2.64 -4.74
CA PHE A 36 5.19 2.83 -4.47
C PHE A 36 5.04 3.08 -2.97
N VAL A 37 4.28 4.11 -2.57
CA VAL A 37 3.94 4.31 -1.16
C VAL A 37 2.98 3.20 -0.76
N SER A 38 3.47 2.23 0.01
CA SER A 38 2.71 1.01 0.33
C SER A 38 1.58 1.24 1.32
N ASN A 39 1.72 2.22 2.23
CA ASN A 39 0.67 2.58 3.18
C ASN A 39 -0.20 3.71 2.62
N LEU A 40 -1.44 3.39 2.25
CA LEU A 40 -2.39 4.36 1.71
C LEU A 40 -2.75 5.45 2.75
N LYS A 41 -2.63 5.18 4.05
CA LYS A 41 -2.83 6.17 5.11
C LYS A 41 -1.92 7.38 4.93
N ASP A 42 -0.66 7.17 4.59
CA ASP A 42 0.33 8.25 4.40
C ASP A 42 -0.08 9.17 3.24
N VAL A 43 -0.60 8.56 2.16
CA VAL A 43 -1.08 9.29 0.98
C VAL A 43 -2.34 10.08 1.31
N ILE A 44 -3.34 9.45 1.94
CA ILE A 44 -4.64 10.10 2.19
C ILE A 44 -4.55 11.21 3.23
N THR A 45 -3.59 11.14 4.16
CA THR A 45 -3.36 12.16 5.20
C THR A 45 -3.19 13.55 4.59
N GLN A 46 -2.57 13.64 3.42
CA GLN A 46 -2.37 14.91 2.69
C GLN A 46 -3.68 15.52 2.17
N TYR A 47 -4.74 14.72 2.01
CA TYR A 47 -6.03 15.15 1.47
C TYR A 47 -7.08 15.38 2.56
N VAL A 48 -7.11 14.52 3.58
CA VAL A 48 -8.15 14.56 4.64
C VAL A 48 -7.69 15.27 5.91
N GLY A 49 -6.39 15.56 6.02
CA GLY A 49 -5.76 16.18 7.19
C GLY A 49 -5.53 15.19 8.34
N GLN A 50 -4.65 15.59 9.26
CA GLN A 50 -4.23 14.76 10.39
C GLN A 50 -5.40 14.24 11.27
N PRO A 51 -6.41 15.06 11.64
CA PRO A 51 -7.47 14.60 12.53
C PRO A 51 -8.33 13.46 11.97
N VAL A 52 -8.48 13.39 10.65
CA VAL A 52 -9.19 12.28 9.99
C VAL A 52 -8.25 11.10 9.80
N ALA A 53 -6.99 11.35 9.45
CA ALA A 53 -5.97 10.31 9.32
C ALA A 53 -5.74 9.54 10.64
N ASP A 54 -5.80 10.21 11.79
CA ASP A 54 -5.61 9.58 13.10
C ASP A 54 -6.70 8.55 13.44
N GLN A 55 -7.88 8.65 12.80
CA GLN A 55 -8.96 7.68 12.95
C GLN A 55 -8.78 6.44 12.07
N ILE A 56 -7.81 6.47 11.15
CA ILE A 56 -7.66 5.48 10.09
C ILE A 56 -6.52 4.50 10.45
N GLN A 57 -6.80 3.21 10.35
CA GLN A 57 -5.82 2.13 10.44
C GLN A 57 -4.79 2.22 9.30
N ASP A 58 -3.61 1.68 9.54
CA ASP A 58 -2.64 1.47 8.47
C ASP A 58 -3.22 0.57 7.38
N PHE A 59 -2.75 0.78 6.15
CA PHE A 59 -3.10 -0.04 5.00
C PHE A 59 -2.05 -1.15 4.85
N TRP A 60 -2.46 -2.40 5.10
CA TRP A 60 -1.62 -3.60 5.26
C TRP A 60 -0.97 -3.75 6.65
N GLY A 61 -0.28 -4.88 6.85
CA GLY A 61 0.11 -5.38 8.17
C GLY A 61 -1.00 -6.25 8.76
N VAL A 62 -0.77 -6.76 9.97
CA VAL A 62 -1.76 -7.54 10.72
C VAL A 62 -1.97 -6.94 12.11
N ASP A 63 -3.19 -7.04 12.62
CA ASP A 63 -3.52 -6.75 14.01
C ASP A 63 -3.13 -7.91 14.94
N ASN A 64 -3.52 -7.84 16.22
CA ASN A 64 -3.13 -8.84 17.22
C ASN A 64 -3.79 -10.21 16.98
N GLU A 65 -4.90 -10.24 16.24
CA GLU A 65 -5.61 -11.46 15.86
C GLU A 65 -5.05 -12.06 14.55
N GLY A 66 -4.15 -11.36 13.87
CA GLY A 66 -3.58 -11.76 12.59
C GLY A 66 -4.39 -11.32 11.38
N GLU A 67 -5.40 -10.47 11.57
CA GLU A 67 -6.26 -9.95 10.51
C GLU A 67 -5.63 -8.72 9.84
N ILE A 68 -5.87 -8.53 8.54
CA ILE A 68 -5.23 -7.46 7.77
C ILE A 68 -5.74 -6.08 8.20
N ASN A 69 -4.85 -5.14 8.52
CA ASN A 69 -5.23 -3.75 8.86
C ASN A 69 -5.77 -2.99 7.65
N GLY A 70 -6.90 -2.29 7.83
CA GLY A 70 -7.46 -1.25 6.95
C GLY A 70 -7.82 -1.64 5.50
N ALA A 71 -7.17 -2.64 4.92
CA ALA A 71 -7.29 -3.02 3.53
C ALA A 71 -8.55 -3.86 3.33
N PHE A 72 -9.38 -3.45 2.37
CA PHE A 72 -10.62 -4.14 1.99
C PHE A 72 -11.68 -4.28 3.10
N LYS A 73 -11.47 -3.65 4.25
CA LYS A 73 -12.38 -3.60 5.40
C LYS A 73 -12.62 -2.16 5.83
N TYR A 74 -13.43 -1.96 6.86
CA TYR A 74 -13.63 -0.64 7.47
C TYR A 74 -12.31 -0.15 8.07
N PRO A 75 -11.75 0.98 7.60
CA PRO A 75 -10.44 1.42 8.02
C PRO A 75 -10.47 2.28 9.29
N GLY A 76 -11.64 2.61 9.85
CA GLY A 76 -11.76 3.41 11.08
C GLY A 76 -12.57 4.71 10.92
N HIS A 77 -12.73 5.22 9.70
CA HIS A 77 -13.55 6.40 9.41
C HIS A 77 -14.81 6.06 8.57
N PRO A 78 -16.02 6.54 8.93
CA PRO A 78 -17.25 6.34 8.15
C PRO A 78 -17.13 6.86 6.72
N GLY A 79 -17.77 6.16 5.77
CA GLY A 79 -17.75 6.57 4.36
C GLY A 79 -16.41 6.39 3.64
N MET A 80 -15.43 5.71 4.24
CA MET A 80 -14.12 5.48 3.66
C MET A 80 -13.78 3.99 3.57
N TRP A 81 -13.20 3.59 2.44
CA TRP A 81 -12.67 2.25 2.20
C TRP A 81 -11.43 2.33 1.33
N PHE A 82 -10.52 1.39 1.54
CA PHE A 82 -9.28 1.31 0.80
C PHE A 82 -9.17 0.04 -0.03
N THR A 83 -8.69 0.22 -1.25
CA THR A 83 -8.32 -0.86 -2.18
C THR A 83 -6.90 -0.63 -2.67
N GLY A 84 -6.18 -1.72 -2.96
CA GLY A 84 -4.80 -1.66 -3.41
C GLY A 84 -4.19 -3.04 -3.56
N GLY A 85 -2.86 -3.11 -3.54
CA GLY A 85 -2.13 -4.32 -3.87
C GLY A 85 -2.11 -4.60 -5.38
N THR A 86 -1.78 -5.83 -5.76
CA THR A 86 -1.75 -6.22 -7.17
C THR A 86 -3.16 -6.36 -7.73
N ILE A 87 -3.26 -6.49 -9.06
CA ILE A 87 -4.54 -6.68 -9.76
C ILE A 87 -5.34 -7.88 -9.23
N GLY A 88 -4.66 -8.91 -8.71
CA GLY A 88 -5.30 -10.07 -8.09
C GLY A 88 -6.07 -9.69 -6.82
N HIS A 89 -5.42 -8.96 -5.91
CA HIS A 89 -6.06 -8.48 -4.68
C HIS A 89 -7.23 -7.56 -4.98
N ALA A 90 -7.02 -6.53 -5.81
CA ALA A 90 -8.07 -5.57 -6.14
C ALA A 90 -9.30 -6.24 -6.78
N ARG A 91 -9.09 -7.21 -7.69
CA ARG A 91 -10.19 -7.97 -8.32
C ARG A 91 -10.94 -8.84 -7.32
N PHE A 92 -10.22 -9.57 -6.48
CA PHE A 92 -10.84 -10.47 -5.52
C PHE A 92 -11.62 -9.70 -4.46
N PHE A 93 -10.99 -8.66 -3.88
CA PHE A 93 -11.55 -7.96 -2.74
C PHE A 93 -12.53 -6.83 -3.08
N GLY A 94 -12.51 -6.33 -4.32
CA GLY A 94 -13.39 -5.23 -4.75
C GLY A 94 -14.87 -5.51 -4.50
N ARG A 95 -15.32 -6.77 -4.62
CA ARG A 95 -16.71 -7.14 -4.31
C ARG A 95 -17.06 -6.93 -2.83
N PHE A 96 -16.15 -7.21 -1.90
CA PHE A 96 -16.42 -7.04 -0.47
C PHE A 96 -16.50 -5.57 -0.09
N ILE A 97 -15.67 -4.70 -0.68
CA ILE A 97 -15.79 -3.25 -0.53
C ILE A 97 -17.14 -2.77 -1.08
N ALA A 98 -17.52 -3.21 -2.28
CA ALA A 98 -18.80 -2.82 -2.88
C ALA A 98 -20.00 -3.22 -2.02
N LEU A 99 -19.96 -4.42 -1.40
CA LEU A 99 -21.00 -4.87 -0.48
C LEU A 99 -21.02 -4.03 0.81
N GLN A 100 -19.87 -3.68 1.37
CA GLN A 100 -19.79 -2.80 2.54
C GLN A 100 -20.36 -1.40 2.24
N ILE A 101 -19.97 -0.81 1.11
CA ILE A 101 -20.50 0.49 0.65
C ILE A 101 -22.02 0.40 0.47
N LYS A 102 -22.51 -0.65 -0.20
CA LYS A 102 -23.95 -0.85 -0.40
C LYS A 102 -24.69 -0.97 0.94
N ALA A 103 -24.16 -1.77 1.85
CA ALA A 103 -24.70 -1.99 3.19
C ALA A 103 -24.79 -0.68 3.99
N ASP A 104 -23.74 0.16 3.92
CA ASP A 104 -23.72 1.49 4.54
C ASP A 104 -24.78 2.42 3.94
N ILE A 105 -24.89 2.48 2.60
CA ILE A 105 -25.88 3.31 1.88
C ILE A 105 -27.32 2.94 2.24
N ILE A 106 -27.62 1.65 2.45
CA ILE A 106 -28.98 1.21 2.79
C ILE A 106 -29.26 1.23 4.30
N GLY A 107 -28.32 1.70 5.12
CA GLY A 107 -28.49 1.81 6.57
C GLY A 107 -28.33 0.49 7.33
N TYR A 108 -27.71 -0.52 6.73
CA TYR A 108 -27.47 -1.84 7.35
C TYR A 108 -25.97 -2.21 7.29
N PRO A 109 -25.06 -1.42 7.90
CA PRO A 109 -23.63 -1.72 7.88
C PRO A 109 -23.34 -3.06 8.55
N PHE A 110 -22.37 -3.81 8.01
CA PHE A 110 -21.94 -5.07 8.63
C PHE A 110 -21.41 -4.84 10.05
N ARG A 111 -21.63 -5.82 10.92
CA ARG A 111 -21.01 -5.84 12.25
C ARG A 111 -19.49 -5.81 12.10
N ARG A 112 -18.87 -4.84 12.76
CA ARG A 112 -17.42 -4.73 12.87
C ARG A 112 -16.96 -5.56 14.05
N PHE A 113 -15.91 -6.35 13.86
CA PHE A 113 -15.22 -7.03 14.93
C PHE A 113 -13.98 -6.19 15.24
N GLU A 114 -13.84 -5.84 16.50
CA GLU A 114 -12.68 -5.13 17.04
C GLU A 114 -11.97 -6.12 17.96
N ASP A 115 -10.63 -6.08 17.96
CA ASP A 115 -9.79 -6.91 18.82
C ASP A 115 -10.29 -6.81 20.28
N SER A 116 -10.55 -7.97 20.90
CA SER A 116 -11.04 -8.09 22.29
C SER A 116 -10.00 -7.79 23.36
#